data_AF-A0A2V7HZ46-F1
#
_entry.id   AF-A0A2V7HZ46-F1
#
_cell.length_a   1.000
_cell.length_b   1.000
_cell.length_c   1.000
_cell.angle_alpha   90.00
_cell.angle_beta   90.00
_cell.angle_gamma   90.00
#
_symmetry.space_group_name_H-M   'P 1'
#
loop_
_entity.id
_entity.type
_entity.pdbx_description
1 polymer ?
#
loop_
_entity_poly.entity_id
_entity_poly.type
_entity_poly.pdbx_seq_one_letter_code
_entity_poly.pdbx_strand_id
1 'polypeptide(L)'
;MRLLRSRFLQAVLVLVLAFVILRFGIRPPAPRSVLSLYMFIISLAVLVFVSSDRDSWRDFIAPIWTTLVRPERRPLRLALLVVLPLLLGYYAYTQAAAKPQAPPELRAVHPAPPASIQFRGKEFNISGAENPLRKDTAKLKEHAAKGGEIYIRNCMYCHGDNLDGKGHFAPGFNPPPANFQDPGTIAMLQEAYLFWRIAKGGPGLPKESTPWNSVMPPWEDRLTEEQIWQVIIYLYEATGQQPRRWEASEHGGH
;
A
#
# COMPACT_ATOMS: atom_id res chain seq x y z
N MET A 1 9.29 -11.80 53.83
CA MET A 1 8.06 -12.65 53.82
C MET A 1 6.74 -11.88 54.02
N ARG A 2 6.68 -10.54 53.92
CA ARG A 2 5.42 -9.76 54.11
C ARG A 2 4.63 -9.44 52.82
N LEU A 3 5.27 -9.49 51.64
CA LEU A 3 4.62 -9.15 50.36
C LEU A 3 3.60 -10.21 49.88
N LEU A 4 3.83 -11.49 50.17
CA LEU A 4 2.95 -12.61 49.78
C LEU A 4 1.62 -12.67 50.55
N ARG A 5 1.41 -11.77 51.53
CA ARG A 5 0.18 -11.71 52.33
C ARG A 5 -0.90 -10.83 51.68
N SER A 6 -0.53 -9.98 50.71
CA SER A 6 -1.49 -9.12 50.02
C SER A 6 -2.27 -9.92 48.97
N ARG A 7 -3.60 -9.91 49.08
CA ARG A 7 -4.50 -10.51 48.09
C ARG A 7 -4.30 -9.93 46.68
N PHE A 8 -3.91 -8.66 46.58
CA PHE A 8 -3.55 -8.02 45.32
C PHE A 8 -2.35 -8.70 44.64
N LEU A 9 -1.27 -8.95 45.38
CA LEU A 9 -0.06 -9.55 44.82
C LEU A 9 -0.28 -11.03 44.45
N GLN A 10 -1.09 -11.74 45.25
CA GLN A 10 -1.53 -13.10 44.94
C GLN A 10 -2.34 -13.16 43.64
N ALA A 11 -3.30 -12.24 43.47
CA ALA A 11 -4.09 -12.15 42.23
C ALA A 11 -3.22 -11.87 41.00
N VAL A 12 -2.29 -10.91 41.09
CA VAL A 12 -1.34 -10.61 40.01
C VAL A 12 -0.47 -11.83 39.70
N LEU A 13 0.03 -12.53 40.73
CA LEU A 13 0.87 -13.71 40.55
C LEU A 13 0.11 -14.85 39.85
N VAL A 14 -1.14 -15.10 40.21
CA VAL A 14 -1.99 -16.10 39.56
C VAL A 14 -2.18 -15.76 38.08
N LEU A 15 -2.45 -14.49 37.74
CA LEU A 15 -2.64 -14.06 36.36
C LEU A 15 -1.35 -14.17 35.53
N VAL A 16 -0.21 -13.75 36.08
CA VAL A 16 1.10 -13.85 35.40
C VAL A 16 1.47 -15.31 35.18
N LEU A 17 1.30 -16.17 36.19
CA LEU A 17 1.63 -17.59 36.08
C LEU A 17 0.70 -18.31 35.09
N ALA A 18 -0.60 -18.02 35.12
CA ALA A 18 -1.55 -18.52 34.13
C ALA A 18 -1.17 -18.09 32.70
N PHE A 19 -0.81 -16.82 32.49
CA PHE A 19 -0.37 -16.32 31.19
C PHE A 19 0.88 -17.06 30.70
N VAL A 20 1.90 -17.22 31.55
CA VAL A 20 3.14 -17.91 31.20
C VAL A 20 2.88 -19.37 30.83
N ILE A 21 2.07 -20.09 31.61
CA ILE A 21 1.71 -21.48 31.33
C ILE A 21 0.96 -21.60 30.01
N LEU A 22 -0.06 -20.78 29.79
CA LEU A 22 -0.86 -20.84 28.56
C LEU A 22 -0.04 -20.41 27.33
N ARG A 23 0.88 -19.46 27.48
CA ARG A 23 1.69 -18.94 26.38
C ARG A 23 2.84 -19.86 25.99
N PHE A 24 3.52 -20.47 26.96
CA PHE A 24 4.77 -21.20 26.74
C PHE A 24 4.68 -22.70 27.07
N GLY A 25 3.70 -23.12 27.85
CA GLY A 25 3.51 -24.51 28.25
C GLY A 25 2.79 -25.39 27.22
N ILE A 26 2.01 -24.79 26.31
CA ILE A 26 1.25 -25.52 25.27
C ILE A 26 2.01 -25.48 23.94
N ARG A 27 2.22 -26.65 23.32
CA ARG A 27 2.82 -26.79 21.97
C ARG A 27 1.86 -27.54 21.04
N PRO A 28 1.58 -27.03 19.83
CA PRO A 28 2.02 -25.74 19.26
C PRO A 28 1.45 -24.52 20.00
N PRO A 29 2.07 -23.33 19.91
CA PRO A 29 1.64 -22.16 20.66
C PRO A 29 0.19 -21.79 20.33
N ALA A 30 -0.63 -21.62 21.37
CA ALA A 30 -2.04 -21.34 21.21
C ALA A 30 -2.28 -20.04 20.40
N PRO A 31 -3.32 -19.99 19.54
CA PRO A 31 -3.73 -18.77 18.85
C PRO A 31 -4.03 -17.64 19.83
N ARG A 32 -3.79 -16.38 19.42
CA ARG A 32 -4.01 -15.21 20.29
C ARG A 32 -5.46 -15.09 20.78
N SER A 33 -6.44 -15.46 19.96
CA SER A 33 -7.87 -15.45 20.32
C SER A 33 -8.19 -16.35 21.50
N VAL A 34 -7.64 -17.57 21.50
CA VAL A 34 -7.81 -18.58 22.55
C VAL A 34 -7.15 -18.13 23.84
N LEU A 35 -5.94 -17.58 23.74
CA LEU A 35 -5.18 -17.08 24.89
C LEU A 35 -5.91 -15.89 25.56
N SER A 36 -6.47 -14.97 24.78
CA SER A 36 -7.30 -13.87 25.28
C SER A 36 -8.56 -14.36 25.99
N LEU A 37 -9.26 -15.36 25.44
CA LEU A 37 -10.46 -15.93 26.04
C LEU A 37 -10.17 -16.55 27.42
N TYR A 38 -9.14 -17.40 27.52
CA TYR A 38 -8.78 -18.02 28.80
C TYR A 38 -8.31 -16.99 29.83
N MET A 39 -7.51 -16.01 29.42
CA MET A 39 -7.08 -14.95 30.33
C MET A 39 -8.25 -14.10 30.85
N PHE A 40 -9.27 -13.86 30.02
CA PHE A 40 -10.50 -13.18 30.45
C PHE A 40 -11.27 -13.99 31.50
N ILE A 41 -11.47 -15.29 31.26
CA ILE A 41 -12.18 -16.18 32.20
C ILE A 41 -11.42 -16.29 33.53
N ILE A 42 -10.10 -16.47 33.49
CA ILE A 42 -9.27 -16.55 34.69
C ILE A 42 -9.31 -15.23 35.47
N SER A 43 -9.29 -14.08 34.78
CA SER A 43 -9.42 -12.77 35.42
C SER A 43 -10.76 -12.59 36.11
N LEU A 44 -11.87 -13.01 35.48
CA LEU A 44 -13.19 -13.02 36.11
C LEU A 44 -13.22 -13.93 37.33
N ALA A 45 -12.67 -15.13 37.24
CA ALA A 45 -12.62 -16.07 38.36
C ALA A 45 -11.83 -15.52 39.56
N VAL A 46 -10.67 -14.90 39.30
CA VAL A 46 -9.86 -14.23 40.33
C VAL A 46 -10.62 -13.06 40.95
N LEU A 47 -11.30 -12.24 40.13
CA LEU A 47 -12.09 -11.11 40.62
C LEU A 47 -13.24 -11.57 41.50
N VAL A 48 -14.00 -12.58 41.08
CA VAL A 48 -15.09 -13.18 41.86
C VAL A 48 -14.55 -13.72 43.18
N PHE A 49 -13.46 -14.49 43.14
CA PHE A 49 -12.83 -15.04 44.34
C PHE A 49 -12.40 -13.95 45.33
N VAL A 50 -11.71 -12.91 44.86
CA VAL A 50 -11.24 -11.82 45.72
C VAL A 50 -12.39 -10.95 46.24
N SER A 51 -13.48 -10.84 45.48
CA SER A 51 -14.68 -10.07 45.88
C SER A 51 -15.62 -10.82 46.83
N SER A 52 -15.43 -12.13 46.99
CA SER A 52 -16.32 -13.00 47.79
C SER A 52 -16.25 -12.73 49.30
N ASP A 53 -15.16 -12.14 49.79
CA ASP A 53 -14.92 -11.87 51.20
C ASP A 53 -14.56 -10.40 51.43
N ARG A 54 -15.14 -9.78 52.47
CA ARG A 54 -14.99 -8.33 52.74
C ARG A 54 -13.55 -7.96 53.12
N ASP A 55 -12.86 -8.82 53.84
CA ASP A 55 -11.48 -8.57 54.25
C ASP A 55 -10.53 -8.77 53.06
N SER A 56 -10.79 -9.79 52.23
CA SER A 56 -10.05 -10.04 50.99
C SER A 56 -10.20 -8.91 49.97
N TRP A 57 -11.40 -8.33 49.84
CA TRP A 57 -11.65 -7.17 49.00
C TRP A 57 -10.91 -5.92 49.48
N ARG A 58 -10.92 -5.68 50.80
CA ARG A 58 -10.18 -4.56 51.41
C ARG A 58 -8.69 -4.69 51.18
N ASP A 59 -8.12 -5.88 51.41
CA ASP A 59 -6.69 -6.16 51.18
C ASP A 59 -6.29 -6.05 49.71
N PHE A 60 -7.22 -6.33 48.79
CA PHE A 60 -7.01 -6.18 47.35
C PHE A 60 -6.98 -4.72 46.89
N ILE A 61 -7.89 -3.88 47.40
CA ILE A 61 -7.96 -2.45 47.03
C ILE A 61 -6.99 -1.58 47.82
N ALA A 62 -6.57 -2.02 49.02
CA ALA A 62 -5.63 -1.32 49.88
C ALA A 62 -4.40 -0.72 49.16
N PRO A 63 -3.64 -1.45 48.29
CA PRO A 63 -2.49 -0.87 47.59
C PRO A 63 -2.86 0.26 46.63
N ILE A 64 -4.02 0.19 45.97
CA ILE A 64 -4.50 1.24 45.05
C ILE A 64 -4.88 2.49 45.86
N TRP A 65 -5.71 2.31 46.88
CA TRP A 65 -6.20 3.42 47.70
C TRP A 65 -5.08 4.10 48.50
N THR A 66 -4.16 3.32 49.07
CA THR A 66 -3.01 3.86 49.79
C THR A 66 -2.05 4.64 48.90
N THR A 67 -1.91 4.26 47.62
CA THR A 67 -1.08 4.98 46.65
C THR A 67 -1.74 6.27 46.17
N LEU A 68 -3.07 6.30 46.09
CA LEU A 68 -3.82 7.49 45.68
C LEU A 68 -4.01 8.51 46.81
N VAL A 69 -4.19 8.06 48.05
CA VAL A 69 -4.59 8.94 49.18
C VAL A 69 -3.44 9.33 50.10
N ARG A 70 -2.44 8.46 50.34
CA ARG A 70 -1.40 8.77 51.33
C ARG A 70 -0.40 9.82 50.82
N PRO A 71 -0.10 10.86 51.61
CA PRO A 71 0.82 11.93 51.21
C PRO A 71 2.26 11.43 51.00
N GLU A 72 2.68 10.42 51.76
CA GLU A 72 4.00 9.76 51.63
C GLU A 72 4.23 9.12 50.25
N ARG A 73 3.16 8.77 49.52
CA ARG A 73 3.24 8.14 48.19
C ARG A 73 3.02 9.12 47.04
N ARG A 74 3.03 10.43 47.32
CA ARG A 74 2.93 11.50 46.31
C ARG A 74 3.89 11.34 45.11
N PRO A 75 5.19 10.99 45.26
CA PRO A 75 6.07 10.83 44.09
C PRO A 75 5.65 9.65 43.20
N LEU A 76 5.23 8.52 43.80
CA LEU A 76 4.73 7.36 43.06
C LEU A 76 3.43 7.69 42.30
N ARG A 77 2.53 8.45 42.92
CA ARG A 77 1.29 8.92 42.29
C ARG A 77 1.57 9.83 41.09
N LEU A 78 2.49 10.78 41.23
CA LEU A 78 2.90 11.68 40.14
C LEU A 78 3.55 10.89 38.98
N ALA A 79 4.42 9.93 39.29
CA ALA A 79 5.01 9.06 38.29
C ALA A 79 3.93 8.28 37.52
N LEU A 80 2.95 7.70 38.21
CA LEU A 80 1.84 6.98 37.56
C LEU A 80 0.98 7.91 36.67
N LEU A 81 0.71 9.14 37.11
CA LEU A 81 -0.06 10.12 36.34
C LEU A 81 0.63 10.58 35.06
N VAL A 82 1.96 10.47 34.96
CA VAL A 82 2.73 10.84 33.77
C VAL A 82 3.02 9.61 32.90
N VAL A 83 3.47 8.52 33.50
CA VAL A 83 3.90 7.30 32.78
C VAL A 83 2.69 6.59 32.15
N LEU A 84 1.56 6.51 32.85
CA LEU A 84 0.40 5.78 32.33
C LEU A 84 -0.17 6.43 31.06
N PRO A 85 -0.41 7.76 30.98
CA PRO A 85 -0.83 8.39 29.73
C PRO A 85 0.23 8.29 28.63
N LEU A 86 1.52 8.40 28.94
CA LEU A 86 2.58 8.25 27.94
C LEU A 86 2.61 6.84 27.34
N LEU A 87 2.48 5.80 28.16
CA LEU A 87 2.43 4.42 27.69
C LEU A 87 1.17 4.15 26.87
N LEU A 88 0.01 4.65 27.31
CA LEU A 88 -1.24 4.54 26.55
C LEU A 88 -1.16 5.30 25.22
N GLY A 89 -0.58 6.49 25.23
CA GLY A 89 -0.35 7.30 24.03
C GLY A 89 0.63 6.63 23.07
N TYR A 90 1.73 6.07 23.57
CA TYR A 90 2.68 5.29 22.76
C TYR A 90 2.02 4.03 22.17
N TYR A 91 1.27 3.28 22.98
CA TYR A 91 0.53 2.11 22.50
C TYR A 91 -0.48 2.50 21.42
N ALA A 92 -1.30 3.54 21.65
CA ALA A 92 -2.24 4.06 20.68
C ALA A 92 -1.53 4.52 19.40
N TYR A 93 -0.40 5.23 19.52
CA TYR A 93 0.43 5.61 18.38
C TYR A 93 0.92 4.40 17.60
N THR A 94 1.43 3.35 18.27
CA THR A 94 1.90 2.14 17.56
C THR A 94 0.79 1.36 16.87
N GLN A 95 -0.44 1.44 17.37
CA GLN A 95 -1.60 0.80 16.75
C GLN A 95 -2.22 1.65 15.64
N ALA A 96 -2.24 2.98 15.81
CA ALA A 96 -2.78 3.94 14.85
C ALA A 96 -1.78 4.31 13.74
N ALA A 97 -0.48 4.11 13.97
CA ALA A 97 0.56 4.15 12.96
C ALA A 97 0.31 2.99 11.98
N ALA A 98 -0.62 3.22 11.07
CA ALA A 98 -1.00 2.29 10.02
C ALA A 98 0.27 1.93 9.24
N LYS A 99 0.69 0.66 9.35
CA LYS A 99 1.55 0.09 8.32
C LYS A 99 0.69 0.01 7.07
N PRO A 100 1.06 0.64 5.95
CA PRO A 100 0.29 0.56 4.71
C PRO A 100 0.20 -0.90 4.28
N GLN A 101 -0.90 -1.56 4.63
CA GLN A 101 -1.12 -2.96 4.30
C GLN A 101 -2.04 -2.97 3.10
N ALA A 102 -1.42 -3.16 1.94
CA ALA A 102 -2.13 -3.04 0.68
C ALA A 102 -3.18 -4.18 0.56
N PRO A 103 -4.42 -3.88 0.11
CA PRO A 103 -5.55 -4.80 0.16
C PRO A 103 -5.35 -6.06 -0.71
N PRO A 104 -5.84 -7.24 -0.30
CA PRO A 104 -5.56 -8.55 -0.93
C PRO A 104 -6.30 -8.79 -2.27
N GLU A 105 -6.66 -7.74 -3.00
CA GLU A 105 -7.23 -7.85 -4.34
C GLU A 105 -6.16 -8.33 -5.35
N LEU A 106 -6.55 -9.11 -6.35
CA LEU A 106 -5.69 -9.49 -7.48
C LEU A 106 -5.29 -8.23 -8.24
N ARG A 107 -4.03 -7.81 -8.11
CA ARG A 107 -3.51 -6.60 -8.74
C ARG A 107 -2.90 -6.94 -10.08
N ALA A 108 -3.46 -6.40 -11.16
CA ALA A 108 -2.81 -6.44 -12.46
C ALA A 108 -1.92 -5.21 -12.62
N VAL A 109 -0.61 -5.41 -12.71
CA VAL A 109 0.37 -4.32 -12.96
C VAL A 109 0.19 -3.75 -14.38
N HIS A 110 -0.33 -4.57 -15.29
CA HIS A 110 -0.74 -4.19 -16.64
C HIS A 110 -2.17 -4.69 -16.88
N PRO A 111 -3.21 -3.91 -16.56
CA PRO A 111 -4.59 -4.28 -16.91
C PRO A 111 -4.70 -4.42 -18.43
N ALA A 112 -5.51 -5.36 -18.91
CA ALA A 112 -5.79 -5.47 -20.34
C ALA A 112 -6.43 -4.16 -20.85
N PRO A 113 -6.02 -3.65 -22.03
CA PRO A 113 -6.67 -2.48 -22.60
C PRO A 113 -8.13 -2.82 -22.95
N PRO A 114 -9.06 -1.86 -22.82
CA PRO A 114 -10.43 -2.06 -23.30
C PRO A 114 -10.46 -2.19 -24.82
N ALA A 115 -11.54 -2.77 -25.38
CA ALA A 115 -11.67 -2.93 -26.82
C ALA A 115 -11.76 -1.58 -27.56
N SER A 116 -12.49 -0.62 -26.99
CA SER A 116 -12.58 0.74 -27.49
C SER A 116 -12.55 1.76 -26.35
N ILE A 117 -12.22 3.00 -26.69
CA ILE A 117 -12.27 4.16 -25.79
C ILE A 117 -12.97 5.33 -26.47
N GLN A 118 -13.59 6.21 -25.69
CA GLN A 118 -14.03 7.51 -26.19
C GLN A 118 -12.84 8.45 -26.22
N PHE A 119 -12.39 8.88 -27.40
CA PHE A 119 -11.34 9.88 -27.56
C PHE A 119 -11.96 11.15 -28.15
N ARG A 120 -12.04 12.22 -27.34
CA ARG A 120 -12.62 13.52 -27.75
C ARG A 120 -14.03 13.40 -28.37
N GLY A 121 -14.87 12.55 -27.76
CA GLY A 121 -16.26 12.32 -28.19
C GLY A 121 -16.43 11.39 -29.39
N LYS A 122 -15.35 10.77 -29.89
CA LYS A 122 -15.39 9.74 -30.93
C LYS A 122 -14.97 8.39 -30.34
N GLU A 123 -15.63 7.33 -30.76
CA GLU A 123 -15.19 5.98 -30.43
C GLU A 123 -13.90 5.64 -31.20
N PHE A 124 -12.88 5.22 -30.46
CA PHE A 124 -11.59 4.78 -30.97
C PHE A 124 -11.36 3.32 -30.58
N ASN A 125 -11.17 2.45 -31.56
CA ASN A 125 -10.89 1.04 -31.33
C ASN A 125 -9.42 0.87 -30.92
N ILE A 126 -9.16 0.31 -29.74
CA ILE A 126 -7.80 0.05 -29.24
C ILE A 126 -7.35 -1.38 -29.59
N SER A 127 -8.28 -2.33 -29.60
CA SER A 127 -8.01 -3.72 -29.97
C SER A 127 -7.58 -3.83 -31.43
N GLY A 128 -6.28 -4.02 -31.66
CA GLY A 128 -5.70 -4.14 -33.00
C GLY A 128 -5.44 -2.80 -33.68
N ALA A 129 -5.45 -1.68 -32.94
CA ALA A 129 -4.98 -0.41 -33.49
C ALA A 129 -3.48 -0.48 -33.79
N GLU A 130 -3.13 -0.09 -35.02
CA GLU A 130 -1.74 0.10 -35.43
C GLU A 130 -1.46 1.60 -35.52
N ASN A 131 -0.22 1.99 -35.23
CA ASN A 131 0.22 3.37 -35.37
C ASN A 131 0.26 3.75 -36.87
N PRO A 132 -0.64 4.62 -37.36
CA PRO A 132 -0.72 4.95 -38.78
C PRO A 132 0.55 5.65 -39.29
N LEU A 133 1.28 6.33 -38.39
CA LEU A 133 2.51 7.06 -38.72
C LEU A 133 3.69 6.13 -39.03
N ARG A 134 3.61 4.85 -38.69
CA ARG A 134 4.65 3.86 -39.06
C ARG A 134 4.62 3.47 -40.54
N LYS A 135 3.52 3.74 -41.25
CA LYS A 135 3.40 3.44 -42.68
C LYS A 135 4.21 4.40 -43.55
N ASP A 136 4.40 5.64 -43.09
CA ASP A 136 5.24 6.64 -43.74
C ASP A 136 6.66 6.61 -43.14
N THR A 137 7.45 5.60 -43.54
CA THR A 137 8.82 5.40 -43.06
C THR A 137 9.74 6.58 -43.39
N ALA A 138 9.45 7.32 -44.47
CA ALA A 138 10.23 8.49 -44.87
C ALA A 138 10.12 9.64 -43.85
N LYS A 139 8.96 9.79 -43.21
CA LYS A 139 8.71 10.82 -42.20
C LYS A 139 8.85 10.34 -40.76
N LEU A 140 9.23 9.07 -40.54
CA LEU A 140 9.31 8.51 -39.19
C LEU A 140 10.24 9.32 -38.26
N LYS A 141 11.38 9.78 -38.77
CA LYS A 141 12.31 10.64 -38.01
C LYS A 141 11.71 12.00 -37.67
N GLU A 142 10.93 12.58 -38.58
CA GLU A 142 10.22 13.83 -38.33
C GLU A 142 9.14 13.65 -37.25
N HIS A 143 8.39 12.55 -37.33
CA HIS A 143 7.40 12.19 -36.30
C HIS A 143 8.05 11.95 -34.93
N ALA A 144 9.20 11.27 -34.89
CA ALA A 144 9.98 11.08 -33.66
C ALA A 144 10.46 12.42 -33.08
N ALA A 145 10.94 13.34 -33.92
CA ALA A 145 11.37 14.67 -33.47
C ALA A 145 10.22 15.48 -32.87
N LYS A 146 9.05 15.51 -33.54
CA LYS A 146 7.84 16.15 -33.01
C LYS A 146 7.38 15.50 -31.70
N GLY A 147 7.45 14.18 -31.61
CA GLY A 147 7.17 13.43 -30.38
C GLY A 147 8.10 13.80 -29.22
N GLY A 148 9.38 14.00 -29.51
CA GLY A 148 10.39 14.44 -28.54
C GLY A 148 10.08 15.83 -27.99
N GLU A 149 9.68 16.78 -28.84
CA GLU A 149 9.26 18.11 -28.37
C GLU A 149 8.07 18.05 -27.41
N ILE A 150 7.08 17.20 -27.73
CA ILE A 150 5.91 17.00 -26.88
C ILE A 150 6.33 16.34 -25.56
N TYR A 151 7.20 15.33 -25.60
CA TYR A 151 7.70 14.65 -24.42
C TYR A 151 8.43 15.60 -23.47
N ILE A 152 9.34 16.43 -23.98
CA ILE A 152 10.11 17.38 -23.18
C ILE A 152 9.20 18.41 -22.52
N ARG A 153 8.20 18.92 -23.26
CA ARG A 153 7.26 19.93 -22.74
C ARG A 153 6.32 19.40 -21.66
N ASN A 154 6.01 18.10 -21.68
CA ASN A 154 4.86 17.56 -20.95
C ASN A 154 5.20 16.38 -20.02
N CYS A 155 6.04 15.45 -20.47
CA CYS A 155 6.21 14.13 -19.86
C CYS A 155 7.51 14.03 -19.03
N MET A 156 8.56 14.74 -19.45
CA MET A 156 9.90 14.72 -18.83
C MET A 156 9.88 15.01 -17.33
N TYR A 157 9.00 15.90 -16.86
CA TYR A 157 8.95 16.28 -15.45
C TYR A 157 8.67 15.11 -14.50
N CYS A 158 7.99 14.07 -14.97
CA CYS A 158 7.74 12.85 -14.21
C CYS A 158 8.61 11.68 -14.70
N HIS A 159 8.76 11.53 -16.01
CA HIS A 159 9.43 10.36 -16.59
C HIS A 159 10.95 10.52 -16.82
N GLY A 160 11.52 11.70 -16.58
CA GLY A 160 12.95 11.99 -16.73
C GLY A 160 13.33 12.37 -18.16
N ASP A 161 14.42 13.12 -18.32
CA ASP A 161 15.03 13.43 -19.62
C ASP A 161 15.67 12.19 -20.26
N ASN A 162 16.22 11.29 -19.43
CA ASN A 162 16.80 10.01 -19.83
C ASN A 162 15.76 8.89 -20.02
N LEU A 163 14.45 9.20 -19.95
CA LEU A 163 13.35 8.22 -20.05
C LEU A 163 13.38 7.12 -18.97
N ASP A 164 14.02 7.39 -17.84
CA ASP A 164 14.35 6.40 -16.81
C ASP A 164 13.37 6.38 -15.61
N GLY A 165 12.29 7.17 -15.69
CA GLY A 165 11.30 7.31 -14.62
C GLY A 165 11.74 8.22 -13.48
N LYS A 166 12.88 8.92 -13.59
CA LYS A 166 13.43 9.78 -12.53
C LYS A 166 13.27 11.28 -12.81
N GLY A 167 12.09 11.68 -13.29
CA GLY A 167 11.77 13.09 -13.44
C GLY A 167 11.74 13.85 -12.10
N HIS A 168 11.80 15.17 -12.15
CA HIS A 168 11.79 16.05 -10.97
C HIS A 168 10.66 15.73 -9.97
N PHE A 169 9.47 15.35 -10.47
CA PHE A 169 8.32 15.00 -9.64
C PHE A 169 8.21 13.52 -9.28
N ALA A 170 9.07 12.65 -9.82
CA ALA A 170 9.00 11.20 -9.59
C ALA A 170 8.98 10.75 -8.11
N PRO A 171 9.77 11.37 -7.19
CA PRO A 171 9.77 10.96 -5.78
C PRO A 171 8.44 11.16 -5.05
N GLY A 172 7.53 11.98 -5.60
CA GLY A 172 6.21 12.23 -5.03
C GLY A 172 5.18 11.14 -5.29
N PHE A 173 5.52 10.12 -6.09
CA PHE A 173 4.56 9.11 -6.56
C PHE A 173 4.90 7.69 -6.11
N ASN A 174 3.87 6.93 -5.75
CA ASN A 174 3.95 5.50 -5.45
C ASN A 174 2.74 4.80 -6.10
N PRO A 175 2.94 3.99 -7.16
CA PRO A 175 4.21 3.55 -7.72
C PRO A 175 4.97 4.68 -8.45
N PRO A 176 6.31 4.57 -8.59
CA PRO A 176 7.08 5.54 -9.36
C PRO A 176 6.68 5.52 -10.85
N PRO A 177 6.91 6.62 -11.59
CA PRO A 177 6.75 6.63 -13.04
C PRO A 177 7.55 5.52 -13.72
N ALA A 178 7.03 4.98 -14.83
CA ALA A 178 7.67 3.87 -15.54
C ALA A 178 9.05 4.29 -16.08
N ASN A 179 10.02 3.37 -15.92
CA ASN A 179 11.35 3.45 -16.52
C ASN A 179 11.29 2.85 -17.94
N PHE A 180 11.25 3.69 -18.96
CA PHE A 180 11.11 3.24 -20.35
C PHE A 180 12.38 2.60 -20.92
N GLN A 181 13.53 2.75 -20.25
CA GLN A 181 14.78 2.07 -20.62
C GLN A 181 14.76 0.58 -20.24
N ASP A 182 13.92 0.18 -19.29
CA ASP A 182 13.81 -1.22 -18.86
C ASP A 182 13.06 -2.04 -19.92
N PRO A 183 13.69 -3.11 -20.49
CA PRO A 183 13.04 -4.00 -21.45
C PRO A 183 11.74 -4.64 -20.93
N GLY A 184 11.56 -4.73 -19.62
CA GLY A 184 10.32 -5.21 -18.99
C GLY A 184 9.14 -4.24 -19.09
N THR A 185 9.31 -3.05 -19.68
CA THR A 185 8.27 -2.00 -19.76
C THR A 185 7.64 -1.90 -21.14
N ILE A 186 7.99 -0.87 -21.94
CA ILE A 186 7.34 -0.56 -23.21
C ILE A 186 7.60 -1.63 -24.28
N ALA A 187 8.73 -2.34 -24.24
CA ALA A 187 9.01 -3.44 -25.17
C ALA A 187 8.04 -4.63 -24.99
N MET A 188 7.45 -4.74 -23.81
CA MET A 188 6.43 -5.74 -23.49
C MET A 188 5.01 -5.25 -23.81
N LEU A 189 4.83 -4.17 -24.56
CA LEU A 189 3.53 -3.57 -24.81
C LEU A 189 3.35 -3.25 -26.29
N GLN A 190 2.10 -3.29 -26.74
CA GLN A 190 1.72 -2.81 -28.07
C GLN A 190 1.59 -1.29 -28.06
N GLU A 191 1.80 -0.63 -29.19
CA GLU A 191 1.67 0.83 -29.28
C GLU A 191 0.26 1.32 -28.94
N ALA A 192 -0.78 0.56 -29.32
CA ALA A 192 -2.16 0.84 -28.94
C ALA A 192 -2.37 0.90 -27.41
N TYR A 193 -1.64 0.08 -26.67
CA TYR A 193 -1.66 0.12 -25.21
C TYR A 193 -1.11 1.46 -24.70
N LEU A 194 0.04 1.90 -25.22
CA LEU A 194 0.62 3.19 -24.84
C LEU A 194 -0.31 4.34 -25.23
N PHE A 195 -0.97 4.26 -26.40
CA PHE A 195 -1.96 5.25 -26.82
C PHE A 195 -3.07 5.40 -25.80
N TRP A 196 -3.68 4.28 -25.39
CA TRP A 196 -4.69 4.27 -24.34
C TRP A 196 -4.18 4.88 -23.03
N ARG A 197 -2.98 4.48 -22.59
CA ARG A 197 -2.39 4.97 -21.34
C ARG A 197 -2.10 6.47 -21.37
N ILE A 198 -1.66 7.02 -22.49
CA ILE A 198 -1.44 8.46 -22.66
C ILE A 198 -2.78 9.20 -22.74
N ALA A 199 -3.73 8.71 -23.53
CA ALA A 199 -5.03 9.36 -23.70
C ALA A 199 -5.79 9.46 -22.36
N LYS A 200 -5.86 8.35 -21.60
CA LYS A 200 -6.72 8.22 -20.42
C LYS A 200 -6.04 8.42 -19.08
N GLY A 201 -4.72 8.33 -19.02
CA GLY A 201 -3.97 8.47 -17.76
C GLY A 201 -4.43 7.48 -16.69
N GLY A 202 -4.31 7.87 -15.43
CA GLY A 202 -4.81 7.14 -14.26
C GLY A 202 -6.33 7.04 -14.13
N PRO A 203 -7.10 8.14 -14.34
CA PRO A 203 -8.55 8.11 -14.15
C PRO A 203 -9.30 7.12 -15.05
N GLY A 204 -8.75 6.75 -16.21
CA GLY A 204 -9.35 5.75 -17.09
C GLY A 204 -8.87 4.31 -16.87
N LEU A 205 -8.18 4.01 -15.78
CA LEU A 205 -7.80 2.65 -15.41
C LEU A 205 -8.98 1.88 -14.77
N PRO A 206 -9.13 0.58 -15.05
CA PRO A 206 -10.20 -0.22 -14.47
C PRO A 206 -9.90 -0.52 -12.99
N LYS A 207 -10.94 -0.85 -12.20
CA LYS A 207 -10.87 -0.95 -10.73
C LYS A 207 -9.82 -1.96 -10.24
N GLU A 208 -9.50 -2.97 -11.04
CA GLU A 208 -8.48 -4.00 -10.79
C GLU A 208 -7.05 -3.45 -10.79
N SER A 209 -6.87 -2.20 -11.23
CA SER A 209 -5.60 -1.46 -11.15
C SER A 209 -5.38 -0.82 -9.78
N THR A 210 -6.38 -0.83 -8.90
CA THR A 210 -6.28 -0.29 -7.53
C THR A 210 -5.40 -1.21 -6.66
N PRO A 211 -4.50 -0.69 -5.80
CA PRO A 211 -4.20 0.71 -5.51
C PRO A 211 -3.08 1.31 -6.36
N TRP A 212 -2.62 0.63 -7.43
CA TRP A 212 -1.63 1.16 -8.38
C TRP A 212 -2.25 2.21 -9.33
N ASN A 213 -3.00 3.13 -8.75
CA ASN A 213 -3.62 4.24 -9.46
C ASN A 213 -2.50 5.14 -9.97
N SER A 214 -2.27 5.07 -11.28
CA SER A 214 -1.36 5.97 -11.95
C SER A 214 -1.77 7.41 -11.64
N VAL A 215 -0.83 8.25 -11.24
CA VAL A 215 -1.04 9.70 -11.11
C VAL A 215 -0.93 10.44 -12.44
N MET A 216 -0.60 9.71 -13.52
CA MET A 216 -0.45 10.28 -14.85
C MET A 216 -1.78 10.92 -15.28
N PRO A 217 -1.79 12.21 -15.65
CA PRO A 217 -3.00 12.88 -16.09
C PRO A 217 -3.49 12.32 -17.43
N PRO A 218 -4.79 12.42 -17.74
CA PRO A 218 -5.30 12.15 -19.08
C PRO A 218 -4.80 13.24 -20.05
N TRP A 219 -4.30 12.85 -21.22
CA TRP A 219 -3.81 13.78 -22.25
C TRP A 219 -4.78 13.97 -23.42
N GLU A 220 -5.90 13.24 -23.47
CA GLU A 220 -6.87 13.33 -24.57
C GLU A 220 -7.47 14.72 -24.80
N ASP A 221 -7.53 15.56 -23.77
CA ASP A 221 -8.03 16.94 -23.87
C ASP A 221 -6.94 17.93 -24.31
N ARG A 222 -5.67 17.51 -24.35
CA ARG A 222 -4.52 18.38 -24.61
C ARG A 222 -3.72 17.99 -25.85
N LEU A 223 -3.73 16.71 -26.23
CA LEU A 223 -3.01 16.16 -27.37
C LEU A 223 -3.99 15.61 -28.41
N THR A 224 -3.65 15.78 -29.68
CA THR A 224 -4.33 15.09 -30.78
C THR A 224 -3.90 13.64 -30.87
N GLU A 225 -4.68 12.82 -31.59
CA GLU A 225 -4.33 11.43 -31.87
C GLU A 225 -2.93 11.32 -32.50
N GLU A 226 -2.65 12.15 -33.52
CA GLU A 226 -1.35 12.21 -34.18
C GLU A 226 -0.21 12.55 -33.21
N GLN A 227 -0.41 13.51 -32.31
CA GLN A 227 0.58 13.90 -31.31
C GLN A 227 0.89 12.78 -30.33
N ILE A 228 -0.13 12.02 -29.90
CA ILE A 228 0.07 10.85 -29.04
C ILE A 228 0.89 9.79 -29.79
N TRP A 229 0.56 9.50 -31.06
CA TRP A 229 1.35 8.57 -31.87
C TRP A 229 2.80 9.01 -32.09
N GLN A 230 3.04 10.32 -32.27
CA GLN A 230 4.38 10.89 -32.38
C GLN A 230 5.19 10.67 -31.09
N VAL A 231 4.59 10.91 -29.91
CA VAL A 231 5.24 10.63 -28.61
C VAL A 231 5.60 9.15 -28.49
N ILE A 232 4.71 8.25 -28.90
CA ILE A 232 4.96 6.80 -28.85
C ILE A 232 6.14 6.43 -29.75
N ILE A 233 6.21 6.97 -30.98
CA ILE A 233 7.36 6.78 -31.87
C ILE A 233 8.64 7.26 -31.19
N TYR A 234 8.63 8.47 -30.63
CA TYR A 234 9.78 9.02 -29.92
C TYR A 234 10.25 8.09 -28.79
N LEU A 235 9.35 7.55 -27.98
CA LEU A 235 9.72 6.66 -26.87
C LEU A 235 10.46 5.41 -27.34
N TYR A 236 10.02 4.79 -28.45
CA TYR A 236 10.70 3.60 -28.99
C TYR A 236 12.02 3.97 -29.69
N GLU A 237 12.05 5.05 -30.48
CA GLU A 237 13.27 5.49 -31.17
C GLU A 237 14.36 5.93 -30.18
N ALA A 238 14.00 6.64 -29.11
CA ALA A 238 14.94 7.18 -28.14
C ALA A 238 15.46 6.14 -27.14
N THR A 239 14.67 5.10 -26.82
CA THR A 239 15.13 3.98 -25.98
C THR A 239 15.78 2.85 -26.78
N GLY A 240 15.59 2.84 -28.10
CA GLY A 240 15.99 1.74 -28.97
C GLY A 240 15.16 0.47 -28.81
N GLN A 241 14.10 0.50 -28.00
CA GLN A 241 13.17 -0.61 -27.80
C GLN A 241 12.28 -0.81 -29.04
N GLN A 242 11.71 -2.00 -29.19
CA GLN A 242 10.74 -2.30 -30.24
C GLN A 242 9.38 -2.66 -29.62
N PRO A 243 8.25 -2.19 -30.19
CA PRO A 243 6.93 -2.55 -29.68
C PRO A 243 6.67 -4.05 -29.86
N ARG A 244 5.91 -4.64 -28.93
CA ARG A 244 5.42 -6.00 -29.11
C ARG A 244 4.53 -6.04 -30.35
N ARG A 245 4.90 -6.84 -31.34
CA ARG A 245 4.04 -7.18 -32.48
C ARG A 245 3.21 -8.41 -32.14
N TRP A 246 2.02 -8.55 -32.73
CA TRP A 246 1.30 -9.83 -32.66
C TRP A 246 2.21 -10.89 -33.27
N GLU A 247 2.48 -11.99 -32.56
CA GLU A 247 2.93 -13.20 -33.24
C GLU A 247 1.78 -13.57 -34.17
N ALA A 248 1.96 -13.38 -35.48
CA ALA A 248 1.08 -14.00 -36.44
C ALA A 248 1.04 -15.48 -36.05
N SER A 249 -0.12 -15.95 -35.60
CA SER A 249 -0.29 -17.32 -35.16
C SER A 249 0.18 -18.25 -36.27
N GLU A 250 1.38 -18.82 -36.13
CA GLU A 250 1.84 -20.00 -36.87
C GLU A 250 1.05 -21.23 -36.36
N HIS A 251 -0.26 -21.16 -36.53
CA HIS A 251 -1.14 -22.31 -36.51
C HIS A 251 -1.69 -22.47 -37.92
N GLY A 252 -0.76 -22.79 -38.82
CA GLY A 252 -1.01 -23.17 -40.20
C GLY A 252 -0.05 -24.28 -40.59
N GLY A 253 -0.46 -25.53 -40.31
CA GLY A 253 0.08 -26.74 -40.93
C GLY A 253 1.25 -27.42 -40.21
N HIS A 254 0.92 -28.44 -39.40
CA HIS A 254 1.20 -29.85 -39.72
C HIS A 254 0.37 -30.75 -38.80
#